data_AF-A0A081GMU5-F1
#
_entry.id   AF-A0A081GMU5-F1
#
_cell.length_a   1.000
_cell.length_b   1.000
_cell.length_c   1.000
_cell.angle_alpha   90.00
_cell.angle_beta   90.00
_cell.angle_gamma   90.00
#
_symmetry.space_group_name_H-M   'P 1'
#
loop_
_entity.id
_entity.type
_entity.pdbx_description
1 polymer ?
#
loop_
_entity_poly.entity_id
_entity_poly.type
_entity_poly.pdbx_seq_one_letter_code
_entity_poly.pdbx_strand_id
1 'polypeptide(L)'
;MRSSEPPDPAAGPDGDGLLPEGPLTMSRLLALEPEPLRRLLTLGLRAGLEETELERLCEIAAGSPGPAAADLRAGLQQRGWLGWDADRRRWRTRLGAATSGDQAPA
;
A
#
# COMPACT_ATOMS: atom_id res chain seq x y z
N MET A 1 -35.98 28.62 20.12
CA MET A 1 -34.77 27.89 20.57
C MET A 1 -34.59 26.70 19.63
N ARG A 2 -33.73 26.81 18.61
CA ARG A 2 -33.32 25.66 17.80
C ARG A 2 -31.84 25.46 18.04
N SER A 3 -31.51 24.33 18.68
CA SER A 3 -30.16 23.87 18.91
C SER A 3 -29.45 23.72 17.58
N SER A 4 -28.33 24.43 17.41
CA SER A 4 -27.38 24.18 16.34
C SER A 4 -26.57 22.95 16.72
N GLU A 5 -26.92 21.80 16.14
CA GLU A 5 -26.06 20.63 16.14
C GLU A 5 -24.86 20.94 15.23
N PRO A 6 -23.61 20.77 15.69
CA PRO A 6 -22.45 21.02 14.83
C PRO A 6 -22.41 19.97 13.71
N PRO A 7 -22.01 20.36 12.48
CA PRO A 7 -21.81 19.39 11.41
C PRO A 7 -20.65 18.47 11.79
N ASP A 8 -20.97 17.18 11.88
CA ASP A 8 -20.04 16.07 11.98
C ASP A 8 -18.91 16.26 10.95
N PRO A 9 -17.64 16.36 11.37
CA PRO A 9 -16.55 16.63 10.44
C PRO A 9 -16.25 15.38 9.61
N ALA A 10 -16.52 15.52 8.31
CA ALA A 10 -15.78 14.87 7.23
C ALA A 10 -15.81 13.33 7.21
N ALA A 11 -16.98 12.77 6.92
CA ALA A 11 -17.03 11.60 6.04
C ALA A 11 -17.17 12.09 4.59
N GLY A 12 -16.13 12.75 4.08
CA GLY A 12 -16.02 13.04 2.65
C GLY A 12 -15.79 11.72 1.90
N PRO A 13 -16.56 11.39 0.85
CA PRO A 13 -16.27 10.27 -0.05
C PRO A 13 -15.15 10.63 -1.05
N ASP A 14 -14.10 11.29 -0.56
CA ASP A 14 -13.06 11.90 -1.39
C ASP A 14 -11.76 11.09 -1.30
N GLY A 15 -11.49 10.37 -2.39
CA GLY A 15 -10.13 10.09 -2.84
C GLY A 15 -9.71 8.62 -2.77
N ASP A 16 -9.66 7.98 -3.94
CA ASP A 16 -8.50 7.17 -4.30
C ASP A 16 -8.14 6.01 -3.35
N GLY A 17 -9.14 5.32 -2.82
CA GLY A 17 -8.97 4.29 -1.80
C GLY A 17 -8.67 2.89 -2.34
N LEU A 18 -7.71 2.71 -3.23
CA LEU A 18 -7.33 1.35 -3.72
C LEU A 18 -6.76 0.47 -2.59
N LEU A 19 -6.34 1.09 -1.47
CA LEU A 19 -5.74 0.42 -0.33
C LEU A 19 -6.56 0.66 0.95
N PRO A 20 -6.95 -0.40 1.69
CA PRO A 20 -7.75 -0.25 2.90
C PRO A 20 -6.94 0.33 4.07
N GLU A 21 -7.55 1.21 4.87
CA GLU A 21 -6.89 2.00 5.93
C GLU A 21 -6.43 1.17 7.13
N GLY A 22 -5.19 1.38 7.59
CA GLY A 22 -4.59 0.71 8.76
C GLY A 22 -3.50 -0.30 8.42
N PRO A 23 -2.97 -1.04 9.42
CA PRO A 23 -1.85 -1.96 9.22
C PRO A 23 -2.22 -3.14 8.32
N LEU A 24 -1.24 -3.63 7.58
CA LEU A 24 -1.39 -4.85 6.78
C LEU A 24 -1.37 -6.07 7.70
N THR A 25 -2.50 -6.74 7.85
CA THR A 25 -2.59 -8.04 8.55
C THR A 25 -2.67 -9.17 7.54
N MET A 26 -2.42 -10.40 7.98
CA MET A 26 -2.54 -11.57 7.09
C MET A 26 -3.97 -11.74 6.57
N SER A 27 -4.98 -11.53 7.43
CA SER A 27 -6.39 -11.57 7.02
C SER A 27 -6.70 -10.49 5.97
N ARG A 28 -6.15 -9.29 6.14
CA ARG A 28 -6.35 -8.19 5.19
C ARG A 28 -5.65 -8.46 3.87
N LEU A 29 -4.42 -8.95 3.90
CA LEU A 29 -3.68 -9.38 2.72
C LEU A 29 -4.50 -10.36 1.87
N LEU A 30 -5.12 -11.35 2.51
CA LEU A 30 -5.93 -12.35 1.82
C LEU A 30 -7.24 -11.78 1.26
N ALA A 31 -7.79 -10.77 1.92
CA ALA A 31 -9.00 -10.04 1.53
C ALA A 31 -8.74 -8.89 0.54
N LEU A 32 -7.48 -8.60 0.17
CA LEU A 32 -7.18 -7.59 -0.83
C LEU A 32 -7.65 -8.05 -2.20
N GLU A 33 -8.50 -7.24 -2.80
CA GLU A 33 -8.73 -7.21 -4.24
C GLU A 33 -8.04 -5.95 -4.78
N PRO A 34 -7.36 -6.01 -5.94
CA PRO A 34 -7.34 -7.08 -6.95
C PRO A 34 -6.28 -8.19 -6.68
N GLU A 35 -6.45 -9.38 -7.28
CA GLU A 35 -5.53 -10.54 -7.13
C GLU A 35 -4.04 -10.20 -7.35
N PRO A 36 -3.65 -9.38 -8.33
CA PRO A 36 -2.24 -9.06 -8.57
C PRO A 36 -1.62 -8.26 -7.42
N LEU A 37 -2.39 -7.39 -6.76
CA LEU A 37 -1.94 -6.66 -5.57
C LEU A 37 -1.64 -7.63 -4.42
N ARG A 38 -2.53 -8.60 -4.21
CA ARG A 38 -2.31 -9.66 -3.21
C ARG A 38 -1.07 -10.48 -3.53
N ARG A 39 -0.84 -10.84 -4.80
CA ARG A 39 0.38 -11.57 -5.22
C ARG A 39 1.64 -10.74 -4.97
N LEU A 40 1.65 -9.46 -5.33
CA LEU A 40 2.76 -8.54 -5.08
C LEU A 40 3.17 -8.57 -3.61
N LEU A 41 2.20 -8.34 -2.71
CA LEU A 41 2.48 -8.30 -1.28
C LEU A 41 2.87 -9.67 -0.72
N THR A 42 2.29 -10.76 -1.23
CA THR A 42 2.65 -12.13 -0.83
C THR A 42 4.09 -12.48 -1.24
N LEU A 43 4.51 -12.08 -2.44
CA LEU A 43 5.88 -12.27 -2.91
C LEU A 43 6.88 -11.43 -2.11
N GLY A 44 6.53 -10.17 -1.83
CA GLY A 44 7.29 -9.28 -0.96
C GLY A 44 7.47 -9.81 0.47
N LEU A 45 6.49 -10.56 0.99
CA LEU A 45 6.61 -11.25 2.29
C LEU A 45 7.57 -12.44 2.23
N ARG A 46 7.46 -13.27 1.19
CA ARG A 46 8.15 -14.56 1.10
C ARG A 46 9.62 -14.44 0.69
N ALA A 47 9.88 -13.75 -0.41
CA ALA A 47 11.21 -13.71 -1.03
C ALA A 47 11.80 -12.30 -1.07
N GLY A 48 10.95 -11.28 -0.96
CA GLY A 48 11.32 -9.92 -1.32
C GLY A 48 11.40 -9.76 -2.84
N LEU A 49 11.09 -8.55 -3.29
CA LEU A 49 11.00 -8.19 -4.70
C LEU A 49 12.23 -7.37 -5.10
N GLU A 50 12.74 -7.62 -6.30
CA GLU A 50 13.71 -6.69 -6.91
C GLU A 50 12.97 -5.46 -7.44
N GLU A 51 13.68 -4.36 -7.66
CA GLU A 51 13.12 -3.10 -8.13
C GLU A 51 12.27 -3.28 -9.40
N THR A 52 12.83 -3.94 -10.42
CA THR A 52 12.15 -4.23 -11.69
C THR A 52 10.96 -5.18 -11.56
N GLU A 53 10.99 -6.09 -10.58
CA GLU A 53 9.89 -7.02 -10.33
C GLU A 53 8.75 -6.33 -9.56
N LEU A 54 9.09 -5.45 -8.61
CA LEU A 54 8.13 -4.59 -7.95
C LEU A 54 7.42 -3.69 -8.96
N GLU A 55 8.16 -3.01 -9.84
CA GLU A 55 7.57 -2.16 -10.88
C GLU A 55 6.58 -2.94 -11.75
N ARG A 56 7.00 -4.09 -12.31
CA ARG A 56 6.12 -4.93 -13.14
C ARG A 56 4.85 -5.36 -12.39
N LEU A 57 4.98 -5.78 -11.13
CA LEU A 57 3.83 -6.20 -10.34
C LEU A 57 2.91 -5.03 -9.98
N CYS A 58 3.47 -3.84 -9.75
CA CYS A 58 2.71 -2.61 -9.54
C CYS A 58 1.91 -2.24 -10.80
N GLU A 59 2.51 -2.34 -11.99
CA GLU A 59 1.81 -2.09 -13.27
C GLU A 59 0.66 -3.07 -13.48
N ILE A 60 0.88 -4.37 -13.21
CA ILE A 60 -0.16 -5.39 -13.33
C ILE A 60 -1.27 -5.15 -12.30
N ALA A 61 -0.93 -4.76 -11.07
CA ALA A 61 -1.90 -4.47 -10.01
C ALA A 61 -2.69 -3.18 -10.26
N ALA A 62 -2.07 -2.16 -10.86
CA ALA A 62 -2.73 -0.95 -11.30
C ALA A 62 -3.54 -1.14 -12.60
N GLY A 63 -3.28 -2.22 -13.35
CA GLY A 63 -3.92 -2.51 -14.63
C GLY A 63 -3.43 -1.65 -15.81
N SER A 64 -2.46 -0.76 -15.58
CA SER A 64 -1.84 0.08 -16.60
C SER A 64 -0.39 0.43 -16.23
N PRO A 65 0.53 0.47 -17.20
CA PRO A 65 1.83 1.07 -17.00
C PRO A 65 1.71 2.59 -16.79
N GLY A 66 2.68 3.18 -16.09
CA GLY A 66 2.80 4.63 -15.89
C GLY A 66 2.35 5.12 -14.50
N PRO A 67 1.69 6.29 -14.41
CA PRO A 67 1.53 7.00 -13.12
C PRO A 67 0.76 6.19 -12.08
N ALA A 68 -0.27 5.43 -12.48
CA ALA A 68 -1.04 4.60 -11.57
C ALA A 68 -0.20 3.55 -10.83
N ALA A 69 0.81 2.97 -11.49
CA ALA A 69 1.72 2.02 -10.86
C ALA A 69 2.62 2.71 -9.82
N ALA A 70 3.08 3.92 -10.14
CA ALA A 70 3.88 4.75 -9.23
C ALA A 70 3.07 5.20 -8.01
N ASP A 71 1.82 5.65 -8.20
CA ASP A 71 0.89 6.00 -7.12
C ASP A 71 0.59 4.80 -6.23
N LEU A 72 0.32 3.62 -6.80
CA LEU A 72 0.10 2.39 -6.04
C LEU A 72 1.32 2.07 -5.16
N ARG A 73 2.51 2.12 -5.74
CA ARG A 73 3.77 1.88 -5.01
C ARG A 73 3.95 2.92 -3.90
N ALA A 74 3.72 4.20 -4.18
CA ALA A 74 3.82 5.26 -3.20
C ALA A 74 2.82 5.04 -2.05
N GLY A 75 1.58 4.66 -2.35
CA GLY A 75 0.56 4.34 -1.35
C GLY A 75 0.94 3.15 -0.46
N LEU A 76 1.52 2.10 -1.03
CA LEU A 76 2.03 0.95 -0.26
C LEU A 76 3.17 1.34 0.70
N GLN A 77 4.07 2.22 0.26
CA GLN A 77 5.18 2.72 1.07
C GLN A 77 4.72 3.67 2.16
N GLN A 78 3.86 4.64 1.84
CA GLN A 78 3.32 5.59 2.81
C GLN A 78 2.56 4.89 3.94
N ARG A 79 1.88 3.77 3.63
CA ARG A 79 1.21 2.93 4.63
C ARG A 79 2.16 2.04 5.43
N GLY A 80 3.44 2.00 5.08
CA GLY A 80 4.44 1.12 5.69
C GLY A 80 4.28 -0.35 5.32
N TRP A 81 3.44 -0.68 4.34
CA TRP A 81 3.20 -2.05 3.90
C TRP A 81 4.34 -2.57 3.05
N LEU A 82 5.05 -1.67 2.37
CA LEU A 82 6.20 -1.98 1.52
C LEU A 82 7.38 -1.09 1.95
N GLY A 83 8.55 -1.69 2.09
CA GLY A 83 9.77 -0.95 2.40
C GLY A 83 11.00 -1.60 1.77
N TRP A 84 12.03 -0.81 1.57
CA TRP A 84 13.33 -1.31 1.11
C TRP A 84 14.06 -2.01 2.26
N ASP A 85 14.59 -3.21 1.99
CA ASP A 85 15.48 -3.95 2.87
C ASP A 85 16.90 -3.80 2.32
N ALA A 86 17.71 -2.96 2.98
CA ALA A 86 19.06 -2.62 2.52
C ALA A 86 20.02 -3.81 2.61
N ASP A 87 19.88 -4.67 3.62
CA ASP A 87 20.69 -5.88 3.79
C ASP A 87 20.50 -6.85 2.63
N ARG A 88 19.25 -7.03 2.18
CA ARG A 88 18.92 -7.95 1.10
C ARG A 88 18.85 -7.30 -0.27
N ARG A 89 18.97 -5.97 -0.33
CA ARG A 89 18.76 -5.15 -1.53
C ARG A 89 17.45 -5.49 -2.25
N ARG A 90 16.38 -5.65 -1.47
CA ARG A 90 15.06 -6.10 -1.96
C ARG A 90 13.94 -5.33 -1.29
N TRP A 91 12.86 -5.12 -2.01
CA TRP A 91 11.61 -4.61 -1.49
C TRP A 91 10.86 -5.68 -0.72
N ARG A 92 10.44 -5.38 0.50
CA ARG A 92 9.76 -6.33 1.37
C ARG A 92 8.46 -5.79 1.88
N THR A 93 7.51 -6.70 1.99
CA THR A 93 6.22 -6.41 2.59
C THR A 93 6.32 -6.56 4.09
N ARG A 94 5.78 -5.60 4.84
CA ARG A 94 5.81 -5.58 6.31
C ARG A 94 4.39 -5.76 6.85
N LEU A 95 4.17 -6.81 7.62
CA LEU A 95 2.90 -7.03 8.34
C LEU A 95 2.89 -6.26 9.65
N GLY A 96 1.72 -5.77 10.05
CA GLY A 96 1.53 -5.08 11.33
C GLY A 96 2.19 -3.70 11.43
N ALA A 97 2.82 -3.22 10.35
CA ALA A 97 3.40 -1.89 10.31
C ALA A 97 2.28 -0.85 10.34
N ALA A 98 2.11 -0.19 11.49
CA ALA A 98 1.44 1.09 11.59
C ALA A 98 2.51 2.15 11.29
N THR A 99 2.42 2.77 10.12
CA THR A 99 3.19 3.96 9.68
C THR A 99 4.38 4.34 10.57
N SER A 100 5.50 3.66 10.39
CA SER A 100 6.80 4.21 10.80
C SER A 100 7.50 4.60 9.51
N GLY A 101 7.68 5.91 9.33
CA GLY A 101 8.26 6.55 8.15
C GLY A 101 9.73 6.18 7.93
N ASP A 102 9.96 4.94 7.52
CA ASP A 102 11.26 4.45 7.07
C ASP A 102 11.39 4.80 5.58
N GLN A 103 11.77 6.05 5.36
CA GLN A 103 12.01 6.67 4.06
C GLN A 103 13.12 5.92 3.31
N ALA A 104 12.79 5.30 2.17
CA ALA A 104 13.78 4.73 1.25
C ALA A 104 14.63 5.86 0.61
N PRO A 105 15.93 5.64 0.36
CA PRO A 105 16.79 6.66 -0.25
C PRO A 105 16.36 6.96 -1.69
N ALA A 106 16.40 8.25 -2.03
CA ALA A 106 16.14 8.83 -3.35
C ALA A 106 17.18 8.45 -4.41
#